data_AF-A0A957IU74-F1
#
_entry.id   AF-A0A957IU74-F1
#
_cell.length_a   1.000
_cell.length_b   1.000
_cell.length_c   1.000
_cell.angle_alpha   90.00
_cell.angle_beta   90.00
_cell.angle_gamma   90.00
#
_symmetry.space_group_name_H-M   'P 1'
#
loop_
_entity.id
_entity.type
_entity.pdbx_description
1 polymer ?
#
loop_
_entity_poly.entity_id
_entity_poly.type
_entity_poly.pdbx_seq_one_letter_code
_entity_poly.pdbx_strand_id
1 'polypeptide(L)' 'ILADVVRRDEIDSSREHSPLRPAEDAIIIDTTGRSPQEILEEILNMR' A
#
# COMPACT_ATOMS: atom_id res chain seq x y z
N ILE A 1 15.08 -3.87 -11.50
CA ILE A 1 14.29 -4.01 -10.25
C ILE A 1 13.81 -2.67 -9.73
N LEU A 2 14.62 -1.81 -9.11
CA LEU A 2 14.11 -0.53 -8.56
C LEU A 2 13.45 0.36 -9.63
N ALA A 3 14.09 0.53 -10.78
CA ALA A 3 13.52 1.29 -11.90
C ALA A 3 12.19 0.70 -12.41
N ASP A 4 12.02 -0.62 -12.36
CA ASP A 4 10.79 -1.29 -12.79
C ASP A 4 9.66 -1.08 -11.79
N VAL A 5 9.98 -1.05 -10.49
CA VAL A 5 9.03 -0.75 -9.41
C VAL A 5 8.53 0.68 -9.56
N VAL A 6 9.45 1.66 -9.64
CA VAL A 6 9.10 3.08 -9.83
C VAL A 6 8.21 3.28 -11.05
N ARG A 7 8.58 2.69 -12.20
CA ARG A 7 7.78 2.79 -13.42
C ARG A 7 6.36 2.22 -13.25
N ARG A 8 6.20 1.15 -12.48
CA ARG A 8 4.87 0.54 -12.23
C ARG A 8 4.04 1.41 -11.30
N ASP A 9 4.63 1.93 -10.23
CA ASP A 9 3.94 2.80 -9.28
C ASP A 9 3.35 4.04 -9.98
N GLU A 10 4.12 4.65 -10.87
CA GLU A 10 3.68 5.79 -11.71
C GLU A 10 2.50 5.39 -12.60
N ILE A 11 2.61 4.25 -13.31
CA ILE A 11 1.56 3.77 -14.21
C ILE A 11 0.30 3.41 -13.45
N ASP A 12 0.40 2.74 -12.32
CA ASP A 12 -0.74 2.25 -11.55
C ASP A 12 -1.50 3.41 -10.89
N SER A 13 -0.79 4.42 -10.39
CA SER A 13 -1.39 5.58 -9.73
C SER A 13 -2.04 6.58 -10.70
N SER A 14 -1.60 6.61 -11.97
CA SER A 14 -2.06 7.58 -12.98
C SER A 14 -3.10 7.07 -13.98
N ARG A 15 -3.59 5.82 -13.83
CA ARG A 15 -4.60 5.26 -14.75
C ARG A 15 -5.89 6.07 -14.73
N GLU A 16 -6.45 6.31 -15.91
CA GLU A 16 -7.75 6.98 -16.07
C GLU A 16 -8.88 6.16 -15.43
N HIS A 17 -8.82 4.83 -15.56
CA HIS A 17 -9.78 3.92 -14.95
C HIS A 17 -9.14 3.17 -13.79
N SER A 18 -9.82 3.18 -12.65
CA SER A 18 -9.38 2.52 -11.41
C SER A 18 -7.92 2.85 -11.02
N PRO A 19 -7.57 4.14 -10.85
CA PRO A 19 -6.24 4.53 -10.38
C PRO A 19 -5.96 3.90 -9.01
N LEU A 20 -4.73 3.44 -8.80
CA LEU A 20 -4.29 2.93 -7.51
C LEU A 20 -4.20 4.09 -6.51
N ARG A 21 -5.17 4.20 -5.61
CA ARG A 21 -5.20 5.18 -4.53
C ARG A 21 -5.96 4.62 -3.32
N PRO A 22 -5.63 5.04 -2.09
CA PRO A 22 -6.40 4.68 -0.91
C PRO A 22 -7.84 5.20 -1.00
N ALA A 23 -8.77 4.51 -0.33
CA ALA A 23 -10.10 5.06 -0.07
C ALA A 23 -10.02 6.24 0.90
N GLU A 24 -11.07 7.07 0.95
CA GLU A 24 -11.09 8.26 1.81
C GLU A 24 -11.06 7.91 3.31
N ASP A 25 -11.60 6.75 3.67
CA ASP A 25 -11.65 6.21 5.03
C ASP A 25 -10.57 5.15 5.29
N ALA A 26 -9.64 4.94 4.35
CA ALA A 26 -8.60 3.93 4.50
C ALA A 26 -7.62 4.27 5.62
N ILE A 27 -7.33 3.29 6.46
CA ILE A 27 -6.21 3.34 7.42
C ILE A 27 -4.95 2.90 6.67
N ILE A 28 -3.94 3.77 6.62
CA ILE A 28 -2.65 3.49 5.99
C ILE A 28 -1.72 2.80 6.99
N ILE A 29 -1.23 1.61 6.62
CA ILE A 29 -0.26 0.84 7.41
C ILE A 29 1.05 0.77 6.62
N ASP A 30 2.11 1.41 7.11
CA ASP A 30 3.46 1.25 6.56
C ASP A 30 4.09 -0.04 7.09
N THR A 31 4.52 -0.89 6.15
CA THR A 31 5.09 -2.21 6.42
C THR A 31 6.61 -2.24 6.25
N THR A 32 7.26 -1.10 5.98
CA THR A 32 8.69 -1.02 5.68
C THR A 32 9.53 -1.58 6.84
N GLY A 33 10.26 -2.66 6.60
CA GLY A 33 11.13 -3.28 7.60
C GLY A 33 10.43 -4.08 8.71
N ARG A 34 9.11 -4.30 8.60
CA ARG A 34 8.30 -5.02 9.59
C ARG A 34 8.04 -6.46 9.17
N SER A 35 7.87 -7.34 10.14
CA SER A 35 7.48 -8.73 9.90
C SER A 35 5.98 -8.85 9.61
N PRO A 36 5.55 -9.89 8.86
CA PRO A 36 4.13 -10.16 8.64
C PRO A 36 3.32 -10.34 9.94
N GLN A 37 3.94 -10.88 11.00
CA GLN A 37 3.29 -11.08 12.30
C GLN A 37 2.95 -9.75 12.98
N GLU A 38 3.88 -8.80 13.01
CA GLU A 38 3.66 -7.47 13.59
C GLU A 38 2.55 -6.71 12.86
N ILE A 39 2.48 -6.84 11.53
CA ILE A 39 1.45 -6.19 10.70
C ILE A 39 0.08 -6.83 10.97
N LEU A 40 0.04 -8.17 11.06
CA LEU A 40 -1.19 -8.91 11.36
C LEU A 40 -1.75 -8.53 12.73
N GLU A 41 -0.90 -8.47 13.75
CA GLU A 41 -1.30 -8.06 15.10
C GLU A 41 -1.83 -6.63 15.12
N GLU A 42 -1.23 -5.70 14.38
CA GLU A 42 -1.75 -4.34 14.26
C GLU A 42 -3.16 -4.34 13.67
N ILE A 43 -3.38 -5.03 12.54
CA ILE A 43 -4.68 -5.11 11.87
C ILE A 43 -5.74 -5.71 12.81
N LEU A 44 -5.42 -6.78 13.55
CA LEU A 44 -6.35 -7.44 14.46
C LEU A 44 -6.74 -6.56 15.67
N ASN A 45 -5.92 -5.59 16.02
CA ASN A 45 -6.18 -4.67 17.13
C ASN A 45 -6.90 -3.38 16.70
N MET A 46 -7.12 -3.18 15.40
CA MET A 46 -7.95 -2.08 14.90
C MET A 46 -9.43 -2.37 15.23
N ARG A 47 -10.11 -1.39 15.84
CA ARG A 47 -11.53 -1.46 16.20
C ARG A 47 -12.42 -0.81 15.16
#